data_AF-Q4A8K9-F1
#
_entry.id   AF-Q4A8K9-F1
#
_cell.length_a   1.000
_cell.length_b   1.000
_cell.length_c   1.000
_cell.angle_alpha   90.00
_cell.angle_beta   90.00
_cell.angle_gamma   90.00
#
_symmetry.space_group_name_H-M   'P 1'
#
loop_
_entity.id
_entity.type
_entity.pdbx_description
1 polymer ?
#
loop_
_entity_poly.entity_id
_entity_poly.type
_entity_poly.pdbx_seq_one_letter_code
_entity_poly.pdbx_strand_id
1 'polypeptide(L)'
;MDIKKTCFVAIVGLPNVGKSSLINSLVEFPVSIVSLKSQTTRDAINAIYNKDNLQILFVDTPGFHMRINNLSNSLNYAINSTLEGIDLVLFLHPVDKPVDQNTRFLAKKIAKNMNKIVLITKTDLENDKLNFKIQEKNFRELNFEKILPFSTNSEDLRINLLLEIEKFAYPSDHFYSNLDVTDQSSRFFAKEIIRKQILLNLEDEIPHQSAVLIDNFDESDNRFVKIEATIYVGKKSHLPIIIGKGGSVLGKIGTDARRELEEIFGKKVVLKNRVSIAKKWFNNPKMIKRFGY
;
A
#
# COMPACT_ATOMS: atom_id res chain seq x y z
N MET A 1 27.39 20.04 10.78
CA MET A 1 26.72 19.07 9.89
C MET A 1 25.40 18.76 10.54
N ASP A 2 24.30 19.03 9.86
CA ASP A 2 22.99 18.66 10.41
C ASP A 2 22.93 17.14 10.58
N ILE A 3 22.43 16.71 11.73
CA ILE A 3 22.35 15.30 12.08
C ILE A 3 21.20 14.69 11.29
N LYS A 4 21.50 13.69 10.44
CA LYS A 4 20.49 12.87 9.77
C LYS A 4 19.66 12.10 10.76
N LYS A 5 18.38 11.94 10.47
CA LYS A 5 17.40 11.24 11.31
C LYS A 5 16.57 10.29 10.47
N THR A 6 16.24 9.14 11.05
CA THR A 6 15.31 8.18 10.45
C THR A 6 14.15 7.87 11.39
N CYS A 7 12.98 7.61 10.83
CA CYS A 7 11.82 7.12 11.57
C CYS A 7 11.13 5.99 10.81
N PHE A 8 11.01 4.82 11.44
CA PHE A 8 10.23 3.69 10.96
C PHE A 8 8.79 3.83 11.43
N VAL A 9 7.87 3.93 10.49
CA VAL A 9 6.46 4.22 10.75
C VAL A 9 5.58 3.09 10.24
N ALA A 10 4.92 2.38 11.15
CA ALA A 10 3.90 1.40 10.79
C ALA A 10 2.55 2.07 10.58
N ILE A 11 1.86 1.72 9.48
CA ILE A 11 0.50 2.21 9.21
C ILE A 11 -0.50 1.09 9.47
N VAL A 12 -1.38 1.31 10.45
CA VAL A 12 -2.32 0.32 10.96
C VAL A 12 -3.75 0.84 10.81
N GLY A 13 -4.68 -0.05 10.47
CA GLY A 13 -6.10 0.27 10.44
C GLY A 13 -6.90 -0.75 9.63
N LEU A 14 -8.22 -0.72 9.78
CA LEU A 14 -9.13 -1.61 9.04
C LEU A 14 -9.02 -1.40 7.50
N PRO A 15 -9.55 -2.31 6.67
CA PRO A 15 -9.67 -2.06 5.24
C PRO A 15 -10.44 -0.77 4.92
N ASN A 16 -10.06 -0.09 3.84
CA ASN A 16 -10.73 1.11 3.31
C ASN A 16 -10.77 2.34 4.25
N VAL A 17 -9.85 2.42 5.22
CA VAL A 17 -9.71 3.57 6.13
C VAL A 17 -8.84 4.71 5.58
N GLY A 18 -8.26 4.54 4.38
CA GLY A 18 -7.43 5.56 3.72
C GLY A 18 -5.91 5.38 3.88
N LYS A 19 -5.42 4.21 4.30
CA LYS A 19 -3.95 3.92 4.42
C LYS A 19 -3.17 4.24 3.14
N SER A 20 -3.63 3.71 2.01
CA SER A 20 -3.02 3.95 0.70
C SER A 20 -3.06 5.42 0.29
N SER A 21 -4.20 6.07 0.52
CA SER A 21 -4.40 7.50 0.24
C SER A 21 -3.45 8.38 1.07
N LEU A 22 -3.27 8.06 2.36
CA LEU A 22 -2.29 8.69 3.23
C LEU A 22 -0.87 8.56 2.66
N ILE A 23 -0.40 7.33 2.43
CA ILE A 23 0.97 7.07 1.93
C ILE A 23 1.22 7.84 0.63
N ASN A 24 0.33 7.69 -0.35
CA ASN A 24 0.52 8.35 -1.65
C ASN A 24 0.50 9.87 -1.53
N SER A 25 -0.26 10.43 -0.60
CA SER A 25 -0.29 11.88 -0.37
C SER A 25 0.94 12.41 0.36
N LEU A 26 1.60 11.59 1.19
CA LEU A 26 2.81 11.98 1.90
C LEU A 26 4.04 11.89 1.00
N VAL A 27 4.13 10.83 0.18
CA VAL A 27 5.27 10.58 -0.72
C VAL A 27 5.06 11.25 -2.08
N GLU A 28 3.86 11.77 -2.36
CA GLU A 28 3.45 12.36 -3.63
C GLU A 28 3.68 11.43 -4.85
N PHE A 29 3.66 10.12 -4.58
CA PHE A 29 3.89 9.07 -5.55
C PHE A 29 2.92 7.90 -5.30
N PRO A 30 2.39 7.20 -6.32
CA PRO A 30 1.36 6.18 -6.16
C PRO A 30 1.89 4.82 -5.64
N VAL A 31 2.76 4.84 -4.62
CA VAL A 31 3.46 3.68 -4.07
C VAL A 31 2.54 2.58 -3.56
N SER A 32 1.42 2.96 -2.93
CA SER A 32 0.55 2.01 -2.22
C SER A 32 -0.48 1.29 -3.10
N ILE A 33 -0.64 1.68 -4.38
CA ILE A 33 -1.47 0.96 -5.37
C ILE A 33 -1.02 -0.50 -5.49
N VAL A 34 0.27 -0.70 -5.27
CA VAL A 34 1.05 -1.92 -5.46
C VAL A 34 0.97 -2.86 -4.24
N SER A 35 0.57 -2.35 -3.08
CA SER A 35 0.53 -3.05 -1.78
C SER A 35 -0.79 -3.81 -1.50
N LEU A 36 -1.84 -3.61 -2.30
CA LEU A 36 -3.19 -4.22 -2.08
C LEU A 36 -3.21 -5.76 -1.96
N LYS A 37 -2.10 -6.44 -2.29
CA LYS A 37 -1.96 -7.90 -2.21
C LYS A 37 -0.63 -8.39 -1.61
N SER A 38 0.28 -7.55 -1.10
CA SER A 38 1.56 -8.03 -0.54
C SER A 38 1.34 -8.79 0.76
N GLN A 39 1.01 -10.08 0.66
CA GLN A 39 0.87 -11.00 1.79
C GLN A 39 2.21 -11.61 2.25
N THR A 40 3.35 -11.14 1.75
CA THR A 40 4.61 -11.87 1.95
C THR A 40 5.83 -10.94 2.01
N THR A 41 6.05 -10.31 3.16
CA THR A 41 7.36 -10.20 3.87
C THR A 41 7.18 -9.41 5.18
N ARG A 42 8.01 -9.74 6.18
CA ARG A 42 7.99 -9.13 7.53
C ARG A 42 8.60 -7.72 7.58
N ASP A 43 9.27 -7.31 6.49
CA ASP A 43 10.19 -6.16 6.44
C ASP A 43 9.98 -5.25 5.21
N ALA A 44 8.82 -5.27 4.55
CA ALA A 44 8.62 -4.46 3.33
C ALA A 44 8.47 -2.97 3.65
N ILE A 45 9.38 -2.15 3.13
CA ILE A 45 9.30 -0.68 3.21
C ILE A 45 8.54 -0.19 1.99
N ASN A 46 7.23 -0.06 2.14
CA ASN A 46 6.35 0.23 1.02
C ASN A 46 6.56 1.63 0.46
N ALA A 47 7.01 2.57 1.30
CA ALA A 47 7.15 3.96 0.94
C ALA A 47 8.25 4.64 1.74
N ILE A 48 8.96 5.55 1.08
CA ILE A 48 10.08 6.31 1.63
C ILE A 48 9.77 7.78 1.40
N TYR A 49 9.76 8.56 2.48
CA TYR A 49 9.68 10.01 2.41
C TYR A 49 11.02 10.60 2.82
N ASN A 50 11.60 11.42 1.94
CA ASN A 50 12.86 12.11 2.18
C ASN A 50 12.60 13.62 2.21
N LYS A 51 13.07 14.29 3.26
CA LYS A 51 13.13 15.76 3.31
C LYS A 51 14.34 16.22 4.11
N ASP A 52 15.25 16.92 3.44
CA ASP A 52 16.49 17.44 4.03
C ASP A 52 17.29 16.32 4.76
N ASN A 53 17.32 16.37 6.09
CA ASN A 53 18.02 15.40 6.96
C ASN A 53 17.08 14.39 7.63
N LEU A 54 15.84 14.25 7.15
CA LEU A 54 14.83 13.34 7.66
C LEU A 54 14.46 12.30 6.61
N GLN A 55 14.54 11.03 6.98
CA GLN A 55 13.99 9.91 6.22
C GLN A 55 12.90 9.20 7.03
N ILE A 56 11.69 9.13 6.48
CA ILE A 56 10.58 8.39 7.08
C ILE A 56 10.34 7.14 6.22
N LEU A 57 10.41 5.98 6.86
CA LEU A 57 10.24 4.67 6.24
C LEU A 57 8.88 4.11 6.64
N PHE A 58 7.94 4.11 5.70
CA PHE A 58 6.60 3.57 5.92
C PHE A 58 6.60 2.06 5.70
N VAL A 59 6.34 1.32 6.77
CA VAL A 59 6.36 -0.14 6.78
C VAL A 59 4.93 -0.66 6.69
N ASP A 60 4.67 -1.53 5.72
CA ASP A 60 3.42 -2.29 5.69
C ASP A 60 3.50 -3.39 6.75
N THR A 61 2.41 -3.53 7.48
CA THR A 61 2.32 -4.53 8.54
C THR A 61 1.25 -5.56 8.13
N PRO A 62 1.62 -6.61 7.37
CA PRO A 62 0.68 -7.63 6.90
C PRO A 62 -0.16 -8.24 8.03
N GLY A 63 0.41 -8.34 9.25
CA GLY A 63 -0.26 -8.83 10.44
C GLY A 63 -1.47 -7.99 10.90
N PHE A 64 -1.56 -6.73 10.48
CA PHE A 64 -2.68 -5.84 10.78
C PHE A 64 -3.74 -5.79 9.66
N HIS A 65 -3.44 -6.30 8.47
CA HIS A 65 -4.41 -6.48 7.39
C HIS A 65 -5.30 -7.72 7.64
N MET A 66 -6.16 -7.67 8.66
CA MET A 66 -7.06 -8.79 8.97
C MET A 66 -8.15 -8.96 7.89
N ARG A 67 -8.09 -10.07 7.14
CA ARG A 67 -9.30 -10.73 6.64
C ARG A 67 -9.88 -11.51 7.81
N ILE A 68 -11.04 -11.08 8.30
CA ILE A 68 -11.72 -11.71 9.44
C ILE A 68 -12.25 -13.08 8.99
N ASN A 69 -11.39 -14.10 9.05
CA ASN A 69 -11.82 -15.49 9.14
C ASN A 69 -11.08 -16.10 10.33
N ASN A 70 -11.85 -16.78 11.17
CA ASN A 70 -11.54 -17.19 12.53
C ASN A 70 -10.20 -17.92 12.72
N LEU A 71 -9.68 -17.78 13.96
CA LEU A 71 -8.67 -18.58 14.68
C LEU A 71 -7.25 -18.02 14.81
N SER A 72 -6.83 -17.98 16.09
CA SER A 72 -5.52 -18.42 16.64
C SER A 72 -4.53 -17.38 17.17
N ASN A 73 -3.83 -17.79 18.24
CA ASN A 73 -2.69 -17.13 18.89
C ASN A 73 -1.57 -16.74 17.90
N SER A 74 -1.51 -17.37 16.72
CA SER A 74 -0.60 -17.04 15.62
C SER A 74 -0.77 -15.60 15.13
N LEU A 75 -1.98 -15.03 15.20
CA LEU A 75 -2.24 -13.63 14.83
C LEU A 75 -1.66 -12.64 15.83
N ASN A 76 -1.60 -13.01 17.12
CA ASN A 76 -0.99 -12.17 18.16
C ASN A 76 0.54 -12.16 18.01
N TYR A 77 1.13 -13.32 17.69
CA TYR A 77 2.57 -13.43 17.44
C TYR A 77 2.98 -12.64 16.18
N ALA A 78 2.21 -12.76 15.09
CA ALA A 78 2.44 -11.98 13.87
C ALA A 78 2.48 -10.48 14.18
N ILE A 79 1.42 -9.93 14.78
CA ILE A 79 1.31 -8.50 15.12
C ILE A 79 2.45 -8.01 16.01
N ASN A 80 2.77 -8.72 17.10
CA ASN A 80 3.85 -8.30 18.00
C ASN A 80 5.21 -8.31 17.31
N SER A 81 5.50 -9.34 16.50
CA SER A 81 6.74 -9.40 15.72
C SER A 81 6.80 -8.40 14.55
N THR A 82 5.66 -7.88 14.08
CA THR A 82 5.65 -6.88 12.98
C THR A 82 5.93 -5.46 13.48
N LEU A 83 5.90 -5.25 14.81
CA LEU A 83 6.13 -3.95 15.43
C LEU A 83 7.51 -3.84 16.09
N GLU A 84 8.32 -4.91 16.05
CA GLU A 84 9.73 -4.84 16.44
C GLU A 84 10.48 -3.95 15.44
N GLY A 85 11.21 -2.94 15.91
CA GLY A 85 11.93 -1.99 15.07
C GLY A 85 11.09 -0.83 14.52
N ILE A 86 9.82 -0.71 14.90
CA ILE A 86 8.96 0.44 14.57
C ILE A 86 9.09 1.52 15.63
N ASP A 87 9.42 2.74 15.21
CA ASP A 87 9.53 3.90 16.10
C ASP A 87 8.17 4.51 16.42
N LEU A 88 7.24 4.46 15.47
CA LEU A 88 5.91 5.07 15.58
C LEU A 88 4.83 4.26 14.86
N VAL A 89 3.66 4.10 15.49
CA VAL A 89 2.47 3.53 14.87
C VAL A 89 1.46 4.63 14.52
N LEU A 90 1.07 4.72 13.25
CA LEU A 90 -0.07 5.53 12.80
C LEU A 90 -1.32 4.64 12.72
N PHE A 91 -2.28 4.87 13.61
CA PHE A 91 -3.55 4.15 13.63
C PHE A 91 -4.66 4.96 12.94
N LEU A 92 -5.09 4.51 11.77
CA LEU A 92 -6.06 5.22 10.94
C LEU A 92 -7.49 4.75 11.21
N HIS A 93 -8.38 5.72 11.43
CA HIS A 93 -9.81 5.50 11.59
C HIS A 93 -10.62 6.60 10.88
N PRO A 94 -11.60 6.27 10.01
CA PRO A 94 -12.40 7.29 9.32
C PRO A 94 -13.33 8.04 10.27
N VAL A 95 -13.49 9.35 10.04
CA VAL A 95 -14.38 10.20 10.85
C VAL A 95 -15.84 9.73 10.85
N ASP A 96 -16.29 9.19 9.71
CA ASP A 96 -17.66 8.75 9.42
C ASP A 96 -18.00 7.36 9.97
N LYS A 97 -17.05 6.67 10.61
CA LYS A 97 -17.24 5.29 11.10
C LYS A 97 -17.26 5.19 12.62
N PRO A 98 -18.11 4.32 13.20
CA PRO A 98 -18.07 4.07 14.63
C PRO A 98 -16.79 3.33 15.03
N VAL A 99 -16.30 3.58 16.25
CA VAL A 99 -15.24 2.77 16.88
C VAL A 99 -15.85 1.45 17.38
N ASP A 100 -16.04 0.53 16.44
CA ASP A 100 -16.66 -0.79 16.64
C ASP A 100 -15.74 -1.78 17.38
N GLN A 101 -16.22 -3.01 17.59
CA GLN A 101 -15.47 -4.05 18.29
C GLN A 101 -14.16 -4.40 17.59
N ASN A 102 -14.13 -4.41 16.25
CA ASN A 102 -12.93 -4.71 15.47
C ASN A 102 -11.87 -3.62 15.62
N THR A 103 -12.29 -2.36 15.56
CA THR A 103 -11.42 -1.20 15.78
C THR A 103 -10.85 -1.21 17.19
N ARG A 104 -11.69 -1.47 18.19
CA ARG A 104 -11.25 -1.61 19.59
C ARG A 104 -10.28 -2.77 19.80
N PHE A 105 -10.52 -3.90 19.12
CA PHE A 105 -9.63 -5.06 19.18
C PHE A 105 -8.24 -4.72 18.61
N LEU A 106 -8.18 -4.08 17.43
CA LEU A 106 -6.93 -3.62 16.84
C LEU A 106 -6.22 -2.59 17.72
N ALA A 107 -6.96 -1.59 18.21
CA ALA A 107 -6.44 -0.56 19.10
C ALA A 107 -5.81 -1.13 20.38
N LYS A 108 -6.43 -2.18 20.96
CA LYS A 108 -5.90 -2.89 22.14
C LYS A 108 -4.67 -3.75 21.84
N LYS A 109 -4.46 -4.15 20.58
CA LYS A 109 -3.29 -4.93 20.15
C LYS A 109 -2.04 -4.09 19.93
N ILE A 110 -2.20 -2.81 19.62
CA ILE A 110 -1.07 -1.88 19.58
C ILE A 110 -0.49 -1.83 21.01
N ALA A 111 0.78 -2.22 21.16
CA ALA A 111 1.41 -2.34 22.45
C ALA A 111 1.30 -1.02 23.23
N LYS A 112 0.98 -1.10 24.52
CA LYS A 112 0.77 0.10 25.36
C LYS A 112 1.98 1.03 25.42
N ASN A 113 3.19 0.48 25.31
CA ASN A 113 4.45 1.21 25.46
C ASN A 113 5.01 1.72 24.12
N MET A 114 4.30 1.55 23.01
CA MET A 114 4.73 2.08 21.71
C MET A 114 4.24 3.50 21.50
N ASN A 115 5.06 4.31 20.85
CA ASN A 115 4.64 5.61 20.33
C ASN A 115 3.53 5.39 19.30
N LYS A 116 2.43 6.11 19.44
CA LYS A 116 1.25 5.93 18.59
C LYS A 116 0.48 7.23 18.41
N ILE A 117 0.06 7.46 17.17
CA ILE A 117 -0.83 8.58 16.80
C ILE A 117 -2.07 7.99 16.15
N VAL A 118 -3.25 8.42 16.59
CA VAL A 118 -4.48 8.15 15.85
C VAL A 118 -4.66 9.21 14.79
N LEU A 119 -4.84 8.78 13.54
CA LEU A 119 -5.23 9.65 12.44
C LEU A 119 -6.71 9.43 12.13
N ILE A 120 -7.50 10.48 12.39
CA ILE A 120 -8.90 10.51 11.99
C ILE A 120 -8.97 10.95 10.55
N THR A 121 -9.24 10.02 9.64
CA THR A 121 -9.18 10.24 8.19
C THR A 121 -10.51 10.73 7.61
N LYS A 122 -10.48 11.25 6.39
CA LYS A 122 -11.64 11.74 5.63
C LYS A 122 -12.38 12.90 6.29
N THR A 123 -11.66 13.72 7.07
CA THR A 123 -12.26 14.86 7.79
C THR A 123 -12.79 15.94 6.84
N ASP A 124 -12.40 15.91 5.56
CA ASP A 124 -12.95 16.76 4.50
C ASP A 124 -14.38 16.40 4.07
N LEU A 125 -14.83 15.17 4.35
CA LEU A 125 -16.20 14.74 4.02
C LEU A 125 -17.21 15.14 5.11
N GLU A 126 -16.73 15.70 6.22
CA GLU A 126 -17.53 15.99 7.39
C GLU A 126 -17.61 17.50 7.66
N ASN A 127 -18.80 18.06 7.52
CA ASN A 127 -19.03 19.49 7.75
C ASN A 127 -19.12 19.84 9.24
N ASP A 128 -19.46 18.88 10.09
CA ASP A 128 -19.59 19.06 11.54
C ASP A 128 -18.39 18.47 12.30
N LYS A 129 -17.77 19.29 13.15
CA LYS A 129 -16.68 18.88 14.04
C LYS A 129 -17.14 17.91 15.14
N LEU A 130 -18.45 17.70 15.32
CA LEU A 130 -19.00 16.80 16.33
C LEU A 130 -18.46 15.37 16.18
N ASN A 131 -18.44 14.83 14.95
CA ASN A 131 -17.98 13.46 14.72
C ASN A 131 -16.50 13.30 15.07
N PHE A 132 -15.64 14.25 14.71
CA PHE A 132 -14.25 14.25 15.14
C PHE A 132 -14.11 14.24 16.68
N LYS A 133 -14.87 15.07 17.40
CA LYS A 133 -14.85 15.10 18.88
C LYS A 133 -15.30 13.77 19.49
N ILE A 134 -16.29 13.10 18.89
CA ILE A 134 -16.74 11.77 19.31
C ILE A 134 -15.61 10.76 19.13
N GLN A 135 -14.94 10.76 17.97
CA GLN A 135 -13.80 9.87 17.74
C GLN A 135 -12.66 10.14 18.72
N GLU A 136 -12.35 11.43 18.95
CA GLU A 136 -11.32 11.84 19.89
C GLU A 136 -11.58 11.28 21.30
N LYS A 137 -12.82 11.43 21.80
CA LYS A 137 -13.23 10.85 23.08
C LYS A 137 -13.06 9.33 23.11
N ASN A 138 -13.56 8.64 22.08
CA ASN A 138 -13.49 7.18 22.00
C ASN A 138 -12.06 6.65 22.02
N PHE A 139 -11.12 7.33 21.36
CA PHE A 139 -9.71 6.93 21.34
C PHE A 139 -8.95 7.29 22.61
N ARG A 140 -9.30 8.40 23.28
CA ARG A 140 -8.78 8.71 24.62
C ARG A 140 -9.16 7.63 25.63
N GLU A 141 -10.39 7.10 25.58
CA GLU A 141 -10.83 5.97 26.41
C GLU A 141 -10.04 4.67 26.13
N LEU A 142 -9.37 4.57 24.96
CA LEU A 142 -8.50 3.46 24.58
C LEU A 142 -7.01 3.74 24.86
N ASN A 143 -6.71 4.79 25.65
CA ASN A 143 -5.35 5.23 25.98
C ASN A 143 -4.53 5.68 24.76
N PHE A 144 -5.15 6.44 23.86
CA PHE A 144 -4.43 7.20 22.83
C PHE A 144 -4.44 8.68 23.23
N GLU A 145 -3.25 9.24 23.40
CA GLU A 145 -3.08 10.65 23.81
C GLU A 145 -3.03 11.59 22.61
N LYS A 146 -2.35 11.17 21.53
CA LYS A 146 -2.19 11.97 20.32
C LYS A 146 -3.19 11.53 19.25
N ILE A 147 -4.15 12.40 18.95
CA ILE A 147 -5.19 12.18 17.95
C ILE A 147 -5.19 13.39 17.02
N LEU A 148 -5.01 13.16 15.71
CA LEU A 148 -4.89 14.22 14.71
C LEU A 148 -5.91 14.01 13.59
N PRO A 149 -6.52 15.10 13.07
CA PRO A 149 -7.30 15.02 11.84
C PRO A 149 -6.39 14.81 10.63
N PHE A 150 -6.89 14.12 9.62
CA PHE A 150 -6.18 13.93 8.37
C PHE A 150 -7.13 13.94 7.17
N SER A 151 -6.73 14.67 6.13
CA SER A 151 -7.35 14.61 4.80
C SER A 151 -6.26 14.66 3.74
N THR A 152 -6.42 13.87 2.69
CA THR A 152 -5.52 13.93 1.53
C THR A 152 -5.57 15.26 0.81
N ASN A 153 -6.66 16.02 0.96
CA ASN A 153 -6.87 17.29 0.28
C ASN A 153 -6.31 18.50 1.05
N SER A 154 -5.77 18.30 2.25
CA SER A 154 -5.25 19.39 3.10
C SER A 154 -3.74 19.27 3.28
N GLU A 155 -3.01 20.21 2.68
CA GLU A 155 -1.56 20.30 2.80
C GLU A 155 -1.11 20.59 4.24
N ASP A 156 -1.79 21.51 4.93
CA ASP A 156 -1.50 21.85 6.32
C ASP A 156 -1.56 20.63 7.25
N LEU A 157 -2.55 19.75 7.06
CA LEU A 157 -2.67 18.52 7.84
C LEU A 157 -1.56 17.52 7.53
N ARG A 158 -1.11 17.45 6.27
CA ARG A 158 0.04 16.61 5.88
C ARG A 158 1.33 17.12 6.53
N ILE A 159 1.58 18.43 6.45
CA ILE A 159 2.76 19.06 7.06
C ILE A 159 2.73 18.86 8.57
N ASN A 160 1.58 19.08 9.23
CA ASN A 160 1.43 18.86 10.66
C ASN A 160 1.77 17.41 11.05
N LEU A 161 1.25 16.43 10.29
CA LEU A 161 1.54 15.03 10.52
C LEU A 161 3.05 14.73 10.40
N LEU A 162 3.72 15.22 9.35
CA LEU A 162 5.15 15.01 9.15
C LEU A 162 5.98 15.60 10.30
N LEU A 163 5.63 16.79 10.78
CA LEU A 163 6.26 17.41 11.96
C LEU A 163 6.04 16.61 13.24
N GLU A 164 4.88 15.97 13.38
CA GLU A 164 4.60 15.10 14.53
C GLU A 164 5.35 13.77 14.44
N ILE A 165 5.54 13.21 13.23
CA ILE A 165 6.35 12.02 13.01
C ILE A 165 7.84 12.30 13.31
N GLU A 166 8.36 13.46 12.87
CA GLU A 166 9.78 13.83 13.07
C GLU A 166 10.20 13.76 14.55
N LYS A 167 9.29 14.03 15.49
CA LYS A 167 9.56 13.97 16.93
C LYS A 167 9.98 12.59 17.43
N PHE A 168 9.66 11.54 16.67
CA PHE A 168 10.00 10.15 16.97
C PHE A 168 11.18 9.64 16.15
N ALA A 169 11.75 10.48 15.27
CA ALA A 169 12.92 10.11 14.48
C ALA A 169 14.18 10.08 15.35
N TYR A 170 15.02 9.07 15.15
CA TYR A 170 16.28 8.91 15.85
C TYR A 170 17.46 9.30 14.94
N PRO A 171 18.58 9.81 15.50
CA PRO A 171 19.80 10.05 14.73
C PRO A 171 20.32 8.79 14.05
N SER A 172 20.38 8.80 12.72
CA SER A 172 20.97 7.72 11.92
C SER A 172 21.30 8.22 10.52
N ASP A 173 22.18 7.50 9.84
CA ASP A 173 22.24 7.62 8.38
C ASP A 173 20.91 7.21 7.73
N HIS A 174 20.67 7.74 6.54
CA HIS A 174 19.56 7.33 5.69
C HIS A 174 19.85 5.93 5.13
N PHE A 175 18.85 5.05 5.16
CA PHE A 175 18.91 3.69 4.62
C PHE A 175 18.81 3.67 3.09
N TYR A 176 18.11 4.65 2.53
CA TYR A 176 17.86 4.78 1.10
C TYR A 176 18.35 6.12 0.55
N SER A 177 18.50 6.21 -0.78
CA SER A 177 18.83 7.45 -1.46
C SER A 177 17.75 8.51 -1.23
N ASN A 178 18.13 9.79 -1.26
CA ASN A 178 17.18 10.90 -1.13
C ASN A 178 16.18 10.98 -2.29
N LEU A 179 16.42 10.25 -3.39
CA LEU A 179 15.52 10.14 -4.54
C LEU A 179 14.58 8.92 -4.46
N ASP A 180 14.86 7.97 -3.55
CA ASP A 180 14.05 6.77 -3.44
C ASP A 180 12.71 7.10 -2.77
N VAL A 181 11.62 6.65 -3.40
CA VAL A 181 10.25 6.79 -2.86
C VAL A 181 9.71 5.46 -2.33
N THR A 182 10.44 4.37 -2.51
CA THR A 182 10.03 2.98 -2.25
C THR A 182 11.22 2.01 -2.34
N ASP A 183 11.16 0.87 -1.64
CA ASP A 183 12.12 -0.22 -1.78
C ASP A 183 11.76 -1.21 -2.89
N GLN A 184 10.60 -1.02 -3.52
CA GLN A 184 10.03 -1.94 -4.48
C GLN A 184 10.68 -1.77 -5.86
N SER A 185 11.11 -2.88 -6.47
CA SER A 185 11.72 -2.84 -7.80
C SER A 185 10.77 -2.28 -8.88
N SER A 186 11.32 -1.58 -9.89
CA SER A 186 10.59 -1.11 -11.08
C SER A 186 9.79 -2.23 -11.76
N ARG A 187 10.34 -3.46 -11.76
CA ARG A 187 9.67 -4.66 -12.27
C ARG A 187 8.39 -4.99 -11.49
N PHE A 188 8.42 -4.85 -10.17
CA PHE A 188 7.26 -5.07 -9.32
C PHE A 188 6.19 -3.99 -9.53
N PHE A 189 6.58 -2.72 -9.66
CA PHE A 189 5.65 -1.66 -10.08
C PHE A 189 4.96 -2.00 -11.39
N ALA A 190 5.72 -2.36 -12.42
CA ALA A 190 5.15 -2.74 -13.72
C ALA A 190 4.11 -3.86 -13.59
N LYS A 191 4.43 -4.91 -12.82
CA LYS A 191 3.51 -6.02 -12.55
C LYS A 191 2.20 -5.53 -11.94
N GLU A 192 2.28 -4.71 -10.90
CA GLU A 192 1.13 -4.31 -10.11
C GLU A 192 0.28 -3.21 -10.77
N ILE A 193 0.89 -2.33 -11.57
CA ILE A 193 0.14 -1.41 -12.43
C ILE A 193 -0.67 -2.20 -13.47
N ILE A 194 -0.08 -3.20 -14.14
CA ILE A 194 -0.83 -4.07 -15.06
C ILE A 194 -1.96 -4.78 -14.30
N ARG A 195 -1.69 -5.30 -13.09
CA ARG A 195 -2.71 -5.94 -12.25
C ARG A 195 -3.84 -4.99 -11.85
N LYS A 196 -3.53 -3.74 -11.52
CA LYS A 196 -4.52 -2.68 -11.26
C LYS A 196 -5.42 -2.47 -12.48
N GLN A 197 -4.85 -2.38 -13.67
CA GLN A 197 -5.64 -2.17 -14.89
C GLN A 197 -6.52 -3.38 -15.24
N ILE A 198 -6.10 -4.60 -14.91
CA ILE A 198 -6.96 -5.79 -14.97
C ILE A 198 -8.16 -5.64 -14.02
N LEU A 199 -7.94 -5.16 -12.79
CA LEU A 199 -9.01 -4.93 -11.80
C LEU A 199 -10.00 -3.84 -12.21
N LEU A 200 -9.54 -2.82 -12.93
CA LEU A 200 -10.39 -1.70 -13.35
C LEU A 200 -11.18 -1.98 -14.63
N ASN A 201 -10.69 -2.88 -15.49
CA ASN A 201 -11.28 -3.12 -16.81
C ASN A 201 -12.08 -4.43 -16.91
N LEU A 202 -12.13 -5.22 -15.83
CA LEU A 202 -12.82 -6.50 -15.80
C LEU A 202 -13.68 -6.60 -14.54
N GLU A 203 -14.75 -7.38 -14.64
CA GLU A 203 -15.72 -7.60 -13.57
C GLU A 203 -15.73 -9.08 -13.13
N ASP A 204 -16.63 -9.40 -12.19
CA ASP A 204 -16.85 -10.74 -11.66
C ASP A 204 -15.60 -11.40 -11.06
N GLU A 205 -15.42 -12.71 -11.23
CA GLU A 205 -14.31 -13.44 -10.62
C GLU A 205 -12.97 -13.29 -11.37
N ILE A 206 -13.00 -12.77 -12.60
CA ILE A 206 -11.86 -12.80 -13.52
C ILE A 206 -10.66 -12.00 -13.00
N PRO A 207 -10.82 -10.75 -12.52
CA PRO A 207 -9.71 -10.00 -11.95
C PRO A 207 -9.03 -10.72 -10.78
N HIS A 208 -9.83 -11.39 -9.95
CA HIS A 208 -9.33 -12.07 -8.76
C HIS A 208 -8.62 -13.39 -9.09
N GLN A 209 -8.97 -14.03 -10.22
CA GLN A 209 -8.35 -15.27 -10.71
C GLN A 209 -7.24 -15.03 -11.74
N SER A 210 -6.85 -13.77 -11.94
CA SER A 210 -5.78 -13.37 -12.84
C SER A 210 -4.47 -13.11 -12.07
N ALA A 211 -3.35 -13.47 -12.68
CA ALA A 211 -2.00 -13.18 -12.21
C ALA A 211 -1.20 -12.48 -13.30
N VAL A 212 -0.28 -11.59 -12.89
CA VAL A 212 0.65 -10.94 -13.83
C VAL A 212 2.06 -11.43 -13.53
N LEU A 213 2.75 -11.88 -14.57
CA LEU A 213 4.18 -12.15 -14.54
C LEU A 213 4.86 -11.19 -15.50
N ILE A 214 5.87 -10.47 -15.05
CA ILE A 214 6.78 -9.79 -15.96
C ILE A 214 7.75 -10.86 -16.45
N ASP A 215 7.83 -11.05 -17.76
CA ASP A 215 8.74 -12.00 -18.42
C ASP A 215 10.08 -11.30 -18.65
N ASN A 216 10.04 -10.11 -19.26
CA ASN A 216 11.21 -9.29 -19.52
C ASN A 216 11.00 -7.84 -19.06
N PHE A 217 12.06 -7.24 -18.51
CA PHE A 217 12.07 -5.85 -18.09
C PHE A 217 13.46 -5.28 -18.38
N ASP A 218 13.51 -4.29 -19.27
CA ASP A 218 14.75 -3.65 -19.71
C ASP A 218 14.59 -2.13 -19.58
N GLU A 219 15.32 -1.55 -18.63
CA GLU A 219 15.40 -0.11 -18.35
C GLU A 219 16.75 0.50 -18.72
N SER A 220 17.59 -0.23 -19.48
CA SER A 220 18.94 0.21 -19.82
C SER A 220 18.98 1.43 -20.76
N ASP A 221 17.92 1.66 -21.53
CA ASP A 221 17.79 2.86 -22.37
C ASP A 221 17.25 4.04 -21.55
N ASN A 222 17.86 5.21 -21.73
CA ASN A 222 17.44 6.43 -21.03
C ASN A 222 16.11 7.00 -21.55
N ARG A 223 15.69 6.65 -22.76
CA ARG A 223 14.48 7.19 -23.41
C ARG A 223 13.27 6.28 -23.26
N PHE A 224 13.49 4.96 -23.20
CA PHE A 224 12.39 4.01 -23.11
C PHE A 224 12.66 2.83 -22.16
N VAL A 225 11.58 2.33 -21.57
CA VAL A 225 11.54 1.08 -20.80
C VAL A 225 10.78 0.03 -21.61
N LYS A 226 11.37 -1.15 -21.79
CA LYS A 226 10.73 -2.28 -22.49
C LYS A 226 10.23 -3.28 -21.46
N ILE A 227 8.95 -3.63 -21.56
CA ILE A 227 8.27 -4.52 -20.63
C ILE A 227 7.51 -5.58 -21.43
N GLU A 228 7.83 -6.85 -21.19
CA GLU A 228 7.05 -7.98 -21.68
C GLU A 228 6.40 -8.68 -20.49
N ALA A 229 5.07 -8.80 -20.53
CA ALA A 229 4.30 -9.35 -19.43
C ALA A 229 3.31 -10.40 -19.91
N THR A 230 3.13 -11.45 -19.12
CA THR A 230 2.12 -12.48 -19.32
C THR A 230 1.05 -12.39 -18.24
N ILE A 231 -0.19 -12.19 -18.69
CA ILE A 231 -1.40 -12.23 -17.87
C ILE A 231 -1.93 -13.67 -17.87
N TYR A 232 -1.87 -14.31 -16.71
CA TYR A 232 -2.35 -15.66 -16.50
C TYR A 232 -3.79 -15.69 -16.02
N VAL A 233 -4.62 -16.51 -16.65
CA VAL A 233 -6.01 -16.74 -16.25
C VAL A 233 -6.22 -18.15 -15.70
N GLY A 234 -7.10 -18.28 -14.70
CA GLY A 234 -7.39 -19.56 -14.05
C GLY A 234 -8.21 -20.56 -14.89
N LYS A 235 -9.06 -20.07 -15.81
CA LYS A 235 -9.97 -20.89 -16.63
C LYS A 235 -9.81 -20.54 -18.13
N LYS A 236 -9.99 -21.55 -19.00
CA LYS A 236 -9.96 -21.35 -20.46
C LYS A 236 -11.08 -20.41 -20.95
N SER A 237 -12.24 -20.44 -20.29
CA SER A 237 -13.37 -19.54 -20.58
C SER A 237 -13.06 -18.07 -20.33
N HIS A 238 -12.04 -17.74 -19.53
CA HIS A 238 -11.68 -16.34 -19.25
C HIS A 238 -10.76 -15.75 -20.34
N LEU A 239 -10.10 -16.57 -21.16
CA LEU A 239 -9.23 -16.06 -22.22
C LEU A 239 -9.95 -15.12 -23.19
N PRO A 240 -11.10 -15.49 -23.79
CA PRO A 240 -11.79 -14.60 -24.72
C PRO A 240 -12.28 -13.31 -24.07
N ILE A 241 -12.59 -13.34 -22.77
CA ILE A 241 -13.09 -12.19 -22.01
C ILE A 241 -11.97 -11.17 -21.78
N ILE A 242 -10.80 -11.64 -21.31
CA ILE A 242 -9.61 -10.78 -21.13
C ILE A 242 -9.08 -10.23 -22.44
N ILE A 243 -9.11 -11.03 -23.51
CA ILE A 243 -8.69 -10.57 -24.84
C ILE A 243 -9.70 -9.54 -25.35
N GLY A 244 -10.99 -9.82 -25.22
CA GLY A 244 -12.07 -9.01 -25.78
C GLY A 244 -12.20 -9.18 -27.30
N LYS A 245 -13.30 -8.69 -27.87
CA LYS A 245 -13.55 -8.75 -29.31
C LYS A 245 -12.44 -8.00 -30.07
N GLY A 246 -11.68 -8.71 -30.90
CA GLY A 246 -10.56 -8.12 -31.64
C GLY A 246 -9.41 -7.63 -30.76
N GLY A 247 -9.28 -8.12 -29.52
CA GLY A 247 -8.23 -7.66 -28.61
C GLY A 247 -8.55 -6.35 -27.87
N SER A 248 -9.79 -5.87 -27.92
CA SER A 248 -10.18 -4.56 -27.39
C SER A 248 -9.90 -4.38 -25.89
N VAL A 249 -10.21 -5.40 -25.08
CA VAL A 249 -10.05 -5.35 -23.62
C VAL A 249 -8.58 -5.39 -23.23
N LEU A 250 -7.81 -6.32 -23.82
CA LEU A 250 -6.37 -6.41 -23.61
C LEU A 250 -5.64 -5.15 -24.08
N GLY A 251 -6.07 -4.59 -25.21
CA GLY A 251 -5.55 -3.33 -25.74
C GLY A 251 -5.81 -2.16 -24.80
N LYS A 252 -7.00 -2.08 -24.20
CA LYS A 252 -7.35 -1.07 -23.20
C LYS A 252 -6.50 -1.21 -21.93
N ILE A 253 -6.40 -2.41 -21.37
CA ILE A 253 -5.53 -2.72 -20.21
C ILE A 253 -4.09 -2.29 -20.50
N GLY A 254 -3.56 -2.64 -21.68
CA GLY A 254 -2.20 -2.25 -22.09
C GLY A 254 -2.03 -0.74 -22.26
N THR A 255 -3.02 -0.06 -22.83
CA THR A 255 -2.97 1.40 -23.03
C THR A 255 -2.99 2.15 -21.70
N ASP A 256 -3.91 1.79 -20.81
CA ASP A 256 -4.04 2.42 -19.50
C ASP A 256 -2.80 2.15 -18.63
N ALA A 257 -2.28 0.91 -18.65
CA ALA A 257 -1.07 0.55 -17.90
C ALA A 257 0.16 1.28 -18.44
N ARG A 258 0.30 1.37 -19.77
CA ARG A 258 1.41 2.08 -20.40
C ARG A 258 1.42 3.56 -20.01
N ARG A 259 0.28 4.24 -20.04
CA ARG A 259 0.18 5.66 -19.65
C ARG A 259 0.67 5.88 -18.21
N GLU A 260 0.17 5.09 -17.27
CA GLU A 260 0.55 5.19 -15.86
C GLU A 260 2.04 4.85 -15.63
N LEU A 261 2.58 3.87 -16.36
CA LEU A 261 4.01 3.54 -16.30
C LEU A 261 4.90 4.62 -16.93
N GLU A 262 4.45 5.32 -17.98
CA GLU A 262 5.18 6.45 -18.56
C GLU A 262 5.27 7.62 -17.58
N GLU A 263 4.19 7.91 -16.86
CA GLU A 263 4.15 8.93 -15.80
C GLU A 263 5.11 8.56 -14.66
N ILE A 264 5.06 7.30 -14.20
CA ILE A 264 5.90 6.80 -13.11
C ILE A 264 7.38 6.80 -13.48
N PHE A 265 7.76 6.31 -14.66
CA PHE A 265 9.17 6.17 -15.03
C PHE A 265 9.76 7.44 -15.64
N GLY A 266 8.93 8.43 -16.00
CA GLY A 266 9.38 9.63 -16.73
C GLY A 266 10.00 9.31 -18.10
N LYS A 267 9.72 8.12 -18.65
CA LYS A 267 10.27 7.57 -19.90
C LYS A 267 9.16 7.01 -20.77
N LYS A 268 9.40 6.84 -22.07
CA LYS A 268 8.46 6.12 -22.94
C LYS A 268 8.42 4.63 -22.58
N VAL A 269 7.26 4.00 -22.65
CA VAL A 269 7.13 2.58 -22.27
C VAL A 269 6.69 1.76 -23.46
N VAL A 270 7.47 0.74 -23.81
CA VAL A 270 7.11 -0.28 -24.78
C VAL A 270 6.57 -1.48 -24.02
N LEU A 271 5.25 -1.55 -23.85
CA LEU A 271 4.56 -2.62 -23.12
C LEU A 271 3.98 -3.66 -24.09
N LYS A 272 4.40 -4.91 -23.95
CA LYS A 272 3.79 -6.06 -24.64
C LYS A 272 3.12 -6.99 -23.64
N ASN A 273 1.79 -7.06 -23.71
CA ASN A 273 1.00 -7.98 -22.90
C ASN A 273 0.63 -9.23 -23.71
N ARG A 274 0.81 -10.40 -23.11
CA ARG A 274 0.32 -11.69 -23.59
C ARG A 274 -0.67 -12.26 -22.60
N VAL A 275 -1.54 -13.16 -23.06
CA VAL A 275 -2.48 -13.86 -22.19
C VAL A 275 -2.24 -15.35 -22.29
N SER A 276 -2.15 -16.03 -21.15
CA SER A 276 -1.93 -17.47 -21.07
C SER A 276 -2.81 -18.12 -20.02
N ILE A 277 -3.07 -19.42 -20.15
CA ILE A 277 -3.84 -20.17 -19.16
C ILE A 277 -2.88 -20.80 -18.17
N ALA A 278 -3.16 -20.60 -16.89
CA ALA A 278 -2.55 -21.35 -15.80
C ALA A 278 -3.67 -22.04 -15.02
N LYS A 279 -4.03 -23.27 -15.41
CA LYS A 279 -5.18 -23.98 -14.81
C LYS A 279 -5.00 -24.12 -13.29
N LYS A 280 -5.97 -23.63 -12.52
CA LYS A 280 -6.01 -23.73 -11.03
C LYS A 280 -4.72 -23.28 -10.35
N TRP A 281 -4.01 -22.29 -10.91
CA TRP A 281 -2.73 -21.84 -10.37
C TRP A 281 -2.83 -21.34 -8.92
N PHE A 282 -3.97 -20.74 -8.57
CA PHE A 282 -4.30 -20.28 -7.22
C PHE A 282 -4.45 -21.40 -6.19
N ASN A 283 -4.47 -22.67 -6.61
CA ASN A 283 -4.42 -23.85 -5.74
C ASN A 283 -3.03 -24.52 -5.73
N ASN A 284 -2.05 -23.97 -6.46
CA ASN A 284 -0.72 -24.55 -6.58
C ASN A 284 0.31 -23.65 -5.87
N PRO A 285 0.80 -24.04 -4.67
CA PRO A 285 1.75 -23.24 -3.90
C PRO A 285 3.03 -22.86 -4.67
N LYS A 286 3.51 -23.72 -5.57
CA LYS A 286 4.69 -23.43 -6.40
C LYS A 286 4.41 -22.32 -7.40
N MET A 287 3.20 -22.28 -7.97
CA MET A 287 2.80 -21.24 -8.92
C MET A 287 2.49 -19.92 -8.22
N ILE A 288 1.85 -19.98 -7.05
CA ILE A 288 1.61 -18.81 -6.19
C ILE A 288 2.94 -18.13 -5.87
N LYS A 289 3.92 -18.89 -5.36
CA LYS A 289 5.28 -18.39 -5.10
C LYS A 289 5.95 -17.85 -6.36
N ARG A 290 5.84 -18.54 -7.51
CA ARG A 290 6.40 -18.10 -8.80
C ARG A 290 5.82 -16.75 -9.25
N PHE A 291 4.54 -16.51 -9.00
CA PHE A 291 3.89 -15.25 -9.32
C PHE A 291 4.13 -14.16 -8.28
N GLY A 292 4.83 -14.45 -7.18
CA GLY A 292 5.10 -13.49 -6.11
C GLY A 292 3.81 -13.09 -5.39
N TYR A 293 2.99 -14.09 -5.05
CA TYR A 293 1.85 -13.99 -4.13
C TYR A 293 2.11 -14.87 -2.91
#